data_AF-M5FN35-F1
#
_entry.id   AF-M5FN35-F1
#
_cell.length_a   1.000
_cell.length_b   1.000
_cell.length_c   1.000
_cell.angle_alpha   90.00
_cell.angle_beta   90.00
_cell.angle_gamma   90.00
#
_symmetry.space_group_name_H-M   'P 1'
#
loop_
_entity.id
_entity.type
_entity.pdbx_description
1 polymer ?
#
loop_
_entity_poly.entity_id
_entity_poly.type
_entity_poly.pdbx_seq_one_letter_code
_entity_poly.pdbx_strand_id
1 'polypeptide(L)'
;MFGFEVPAREWAFARAYIGSAMGIAKQKTKQLGEWPASDAAQDLLVQYGSILQRIGGRRFLLDARDKYEELVKELHKEGRGPEAARWGAKMGDLTKRLGESGDAWWIWAVRTAAGDKVPLPAAVLPAVGPVDEIPDPKPTRWWFSRPSRPASVFTSKPDFLPTEMPKSPLAERVMANALVALSAQWAEDGRLRQALELEKASLRLLGGVLPPSYTSNPPTLPKAVTAASSTQPSQTATDPAAKRLHLLSLSHARALLQIHQAEVLFSLSLSLKHPFHSSSLDLLQAAARQAEYAISQLTAIPLTHPDFPESPLPAIPTPDAELDGVWSNSSVLKEPSRRLLRDARRTAAHAWALSAVLYERQGEWLKAYECAERGMEWVAAGRVLTDFSRSPEAATKGREGLVAEFAETFEVHQRTRMKMLQYTHGTVVDPTKDNVADKSGEAKGKAKAKEGK
;
A
#
# COMPACT_ATOMS: atom_id res chain seq x y z
N MET A 1 3.37 -11.11 8.23
CA MET A 1 3.75 -12.50 7.85
C MET A 1 2.49 -13.34 7.97
N PHE A 2 2.01 -13.98 6.90
CA PHE A 2 0.68 -14.63 6.87
C PHE A 2 0.77 -16.16 6.95
N GLY A 3 0.32 -16.74 8.07
CA GLY A 3 -0.92 -17.54 8.22
C GLY A 3 -1.21 -18.78 7.37
N PHE A 4 -0.40 -19.14 6.37
CA PHE A 4 -0.42 -20.51 5.86
C PHE A 4 0.78 -21.20 6.46
N GLU A 5 0.57 -21.96 7.54
CA GLU A 5 1.51 -22.99 7.99
C GLU A 5 1.57 -24.07 6.92
N VAL A 6 2.12 -23.74 5.75
CA VAL A 6 2.90 -24.72 5.01
C VAL A 6 3.98 -25.12 6.01
N PRO A 7 3.95 -26.35 6.56
CA PRO A 7 4.85 -26.76 7.61
C PRO A 7 6.28 -26.42 7.18
N ALA A 8 7.13 -25.96 8.09
CA ALA A 8 8.53 -25.61 7.78
C ALA A 8 9.25 -26.73 6.97
N ARG A 9 8.80 -27.97 7.17
CA ARG A 9 9.17 -29.17 6.41
C ARG A 9 8.88 -29.09 4.90
N GLU A 10 7.72 -28.61 4.48
CA GLU A 10 7.34 -28.51 3.06
C GLU A 10 8.22 -27.48 2.34
N TRP A 11 8.50 -26.34 2.96
CA TRP A 11 9.43 -25.36 2.38
C TRP A 11 10.86 -25.89 2.31
N ALA A 12 11.31 -26.67 3.30
CA ALA A 12 12.61 -27.30 3.28
C ALA A 12 12.73 -28.31 2.12
N PHE A 13 11.70 -29.13 1.90
CA PHE A 13 11.65 -30.04 0.74
C PHE A 13 11.64 -29.28 -0.58
N ALA A 14 10.81 -28.24 -0.71
CA ALA A 14 10.75 -27.43 -1.93
C ALA A 14 12.11 -26.76 -2.23
N ARG A 15 12.79 -26.24 -1.21
CA ARG A 15 14.15 -25.69 -1.32
C ARG A 15 15.14 -26.76 -1.80
N ALA A 16 15.14 -27.95 -1.20
CA ALA A 16 16.04 -29.03 -1.61
C ALA A 16 15.79 -29.47 -3.06
N TYR A 17 14.51 -29.60 -3.44
CA TYR A 17 14.11 -30.00 -4.79
C TYR A 17 14.55 -28.99 -5.85
N ILE A 18 14.23 -27.70 -5.67
CA ILE A 18 14.64 -26.66 -6.63
C ILE A 18 16.17 -26.49 -6.63
N GLY A 19 16.83 -26.63 -5.48
CA GLY A 19 18.30 -26.62 -5.40
C GLY A 19 18.94 -27.71 -6.25
N SER A 20 18.42 -28.95 -6.19
CA SER A 20 18.88 -30.05 -7.05
C SER A 20 18.59 -29.78 -8.53
N ALA A 21 17.41 -29.26 -8.86
CA ALA A 21 17.06 -28.90 -10.24
C ALA A 21 18.01 -27.83 -10.82
N MET A 22 18.35 -26.80 -10.03
CA MET A 22 19.36 -25.80 -10.39
C MET A 22 20.75 -26.42 -10.58
N GLY A 23 21.15 -27.37 -9.73
CA GLY A 23 22.42 -28.10 -9.88
C GLY A 23 22.50 -28.85 -11.21
N ILE A 24 21.44 -29.58 -11.57
CA ILE A 24 21.34 -30.29 -12.86
C ILE A 24 21.34 -29.31 -14.03
N ALA A 25 20.57 -28.22 -13.93
CA ALA A 25 20.50 -27.20 -14.97
C ALA A 25 21.87 -26.54 -15.19
N LYS A 26 22.57 -26.16 -14.12
CA LYS A 26 23.95 -25.65 -14.17
C LYS A 26 24.90 -26.64 -14.84
N GLN A 27 24.84 -27.92 -14.48
CA GLN A 27 25.73 -28.92 -15.08
C GLN A 27 25.51 -29.09 -16.58
N LYS A 28 24.24 -29.12 -17.03
CA LYS A 28 23.89 -29.26 -18.45
C LYS A 28 24.26 -28.02 -19.27
N THR A 29 24.00 -26.83 -18.73
CA THR A 29 24.27 -25.55 -19.39
C THR A 29 25.73 -25.12 -19.30
N LYS A 30 26.52 -25.66 -18.36
CA LYS A 30 27.97 -25.39 -18.26
C LYS A 30 28.71 -25.74 -19.56
N GLN A 31 28.27 -26.77 -20.28
CA GLN A 31 28.85 -27.14 -21.57
C GLN A 31 28.55 -26.11 -22.67
N LEU A 32 27.45 -25.36 -22.54
CA LEU A 32 27.01 -24.36 -23.50
C LEU A 32 27.39 -22.92 -23.10
N GLY A 33 27.82 -22.70 -21.85
CA GLY A 33 28.08 -21.35 -21.32
C GLY A 33 26.80 -20.54 -21.07
N GLU A 34 25.65 -21.19 -21.03
CA GLU A 34 24.32 -20.55 -21.05
C GLU A 34 23.72 -20.31 -19.65
N TRP A 35 24.42 -20.63 -18.56
CA TRP A 35 23.93 -20.33 -17.21
C TRP A 35 24.35 -18.92 -16.76
N PRO A 36 23.44 -18.08 -16.24
CA PRO A 36 22.00 -18.27 -16.02
C PRO A 36 21.12 -17.72 -17.16
N ALA A 37 21.67 -17.49 -18.35
CA ALA A 37 21.01 -16.81 -19.48
C ALA A 37 19.74 -17.52 -20.00
N SER A 38 19.67 -18.86 -19.94
CA SER A 38 18.45 -19.57 -20.38
C SER A 38 17.20 -19.20 -19.55
N ASP A 39 16.04 -19.02 -20.20
CA ASP A 39 14.77 -18.69 -19.52
C ASP A 39 14.42 -19.68 -18.39
N ALA A 40 14.69 -20.97 -18.60
CA ALA A 40 14.47 -22.00 -17.57
C ALA A 40 15.37 -21.80 -16.33
N ALA A 41 16.61 -21.36 -16.52
CA ALA A 41 17.51 -21.03 -15.40
C ALA A 41 17.02 -19.79 -14.64
N GLN A 42 16.56 -18.77 -15.38
CA GLN A 42 15.99 -17.56 -14.82
C GLN A 42 14.73 -17.87 -13.98
N ASP A 43 13.83 -18.72 -14.49
CA ASP A 43 12.64 -19.17 -13.76
C ASP A 43 12.99 -19.96 -12.49
N LEU A 44 14.00 -20.84 -12.54
CA LEU A 44 14.48 -21.55 -11.36
C LEU A 44 15.05 -20.61 -10.29
N LEU A 45 15.82 -19.58 -10.68
CA LEU A 45 16.32 -18.55 -9.77
C LEU A 45 15.17 -17.79 -9.09
N VAL A 46 14.16 -17.41 -9.87
CA VAL A 46 12.96 -16.73 -9.37
C VAL A 46 12.22 -17.57 -8.33
N GLN A 47 11.97 -18.85 -8.65
CA GLN A 47 11.27 -19.75 -7.75
C GLN A 47 12.07 -20.03 -6.48
N TYR A 48 13.38 -20.25 -6.60
CA TYR A 48 14.26 -20.49 -5.46
C TYR A 48 14.30 -19.29 -4.51
N GLY A 49 14.53 -18.08 -5.03
CA GLY A 49 14.49 -16.85 -4.23
C GLY A 49 13.13 -16.58 -3.58
N SER A 50 12.03 -17.00 -4.22
CA SER A 50 10.69 -16.87 -3.67
C SER A 50 10.46 -17.83 -2.49
N ILE A 51 10.93 -19.08 -2.60
CA ILE A 51 10.87 -20.06 -1.50
C ILE A 51 11.68 -19.57 -0.30
N LEU A 52 12.91 -19.11 -0.54
CA LEU A 52 13.78 -18.60 0.53
C LEU A 52 13.14 -17.43 1.29
N GLN A 53 12.46 -16.52 0.58
CA GLN A 53 11.71 -15.43 1.21
C GLN A 53 10.53 -15.88 2.06
N ARG A 54 9.89 -17.00 1.70
CA ARG A 54 8.75 -17.58 2.42
C ARG A 54 9.19 -18.37 3.65
N ILE A 55 10.35 -19.05 3.58
CA ILE A 55 11.02 -19.61 4.77
C ILE A 55 11.31 -18.49 5.77
N GLY A 56 11.76 -17.33 5.28
CA GLY A 56 12.07 -16.18 6.12
C GLY A 56 13.36 -16.39 6.91
N GLY A 57 13.65 -15.47 7.84
CA GLY A 57 14.92 -15.46 8.57
C GLY A 57 16.08 -14.82 7.79
N ARG A 58 16.99 -14.15 8.50
CA ARG A 58 18.03 -13.29 7.90
C ARG A 58 18.92 -14.05 6.91
N ARG A 59 19.37 -15.25 7.26
CA ARG A 59 20.20 -16.10 6.39
C ARG A 59 19.54 -16.42 5.05
N PHE A 60 18.28 -16.83 5.06
CA PHE A 60 17.56 -17.16 3.84
C PHE A 60 17.24 -15.92 2.99
N LEU A 61 17.06 -14.76 3.63
CA LEU A 61 16.91 -13.49 2.91
C LEU A 61 18.21 -13.07 2.22
N LEU A 62 19.38 -13.31 2.83
CA LEU A 62 20.68 -13.12 2.17
C LEU A 62 20.85 -14.06 0.98
N ASP A 63 20.59 -15.36 1.17
CA ASP A 63 20.63 -16.34 0.07
C ASP A 63 19.66 -15.93 -1.07
N ALA A 64 18.48 -15.40 -0.74
CA ALA A 64 17.51 -14.94 -1.73
C ALA A 64 18.03 -13.72 -2.49
N ARG A 65 18.64 -12.76 -1.77
CA ARG A 65 19.27 -11.56 -2.35
C ARG A 65 20.33 -11.94 -3.38
N ASP A 66 21.23 -12.86 -3.04
CA ASP A 66 22.30 -13.31 -3.94
C ASP A 66 21.74 -13.93 -5.24
N LYS A 67 20.62 -14.66 -5.14
CA LYS A 67 19.97 -15.32 -6.28
C LYS A 67 19.26 -14.31 -7.19
N TYR A 68 18.61 -13.30 -6.62
CA TYR A 68 18.04 -12.23 -7.41
C TYR A 68 19.09 -11.29 -7.99
N GLU A 69 20.22 -11.08 -7.31
CA GLU A 69 21.33 -10.32 -7.87
C GLU A 69 21.96 -11.03 -9.09
N GLU A 70 22.15 -12.35 -9.01
CA GLU A 70 22.57 -13.20 -10.13
C GLU A 70 21.61 -13.04 -11.33
N LEU A 71 20.30 -13.09 -11.08
CA LEU A 71 19.27 -12.90 -12.09
C LEU A 71 19.26 -11.49 -12.70
N VAL A 72 19.31 -10.45 -11.87
CA VAL A 72 19.27 -9.05 -12.31
C VAL A 72 20.49 -8.72 -13.17
N LYS A 73 21.68 -9.20 -12.80
CA LYS A 73 22.91 -9.03 -13.59
C LYS A 73 22.76 -9.59 -15.00
N GLU A 74 22.22 -10.80 -15.12
CA GLU A 74 22.05 -11.44 -16.43
C GLU A 74 20.99 -10.73 -17.27
N LEU A 75 19.81 -10.46 -16.70
CA LEU A 75 18.74 -9.74 -17.41
C LEU A 75 19.18 -8.35 -17.88
N HIS A 76 19.97 -7.63 -17.05
CA HIS A 76 20.52 -6.32 -17.42
C HIS A 76 21.52 -6.44 -18.58
N LYS A 77 22.40 -7.44 -18.54
CA LYS A 77 23.37 -7.74 -19.61
C LYS A 77 22.68 -8.12 -20.94
N GLU A 78 21.58 -8.86 -20.87
CA GLU A 78 20.74 -9.22 -22.04
C GLU A 78 19.94 -8.02 -22.59
N GLY A 79 19.90 -6.89 -21.90
CA GLY A 79 19.09 -5.73 -22.28
C GLY A 79 17.60 -5.89 -22.01
N ARG A 80 17.19 -6.86 -21.19
CA ARG A 80 15.79 -7.09 -20.75
C ARG A 80 15.41 -6.11 -19.64
N GLY A 81 15.43 -4.82 -19.97
CA GLY A 81 15.27 -3.70 -19.02
C GLY A 81 14.06 -3.83 -18.09
N PRO A 82 12.82 -4.00 -18.59
CA PRO A 82 11.64 -4.12 -17.74
C PRO A 82 11.68 -5.29 -16.75
N GLU A 83 12.18 -6.45 -17.17
CA GLU A 83 12.36 -7.62 -16.31
C GLU A 83 13.48 -7.41 -15.29
N ALA A 84 14.61 -6.84 -15.72
CA ALA A 84 15.71 -6.49 -14.83
C ALA A 84 15.24 -5.50 -13.75
N ALA A 85 14.50 -4.46 -14.14
CA ALA A 85 13.90 -3.47 -13.25
C ALA A 85 12.94 -4.11 -12.24
N ARG A 86 12.10 -5.07 -12.67
CA ARG A 86 11.19 -5.81 -11.78
C ARG A 86 11.95 -6.49 -10.64
N TRP A 87 13.03 -7.18 -10.98
CA TRP A 87 13.82 -7.90 -9.99
C TRP A 87 14.73 -6.97 -9.19
N GLY A 88 15.17 -5.83 -9.74
CA GLY A 88 15.83 -4.77 -8.97
C GLY A 88 14.90 -4.11 -7.93
N ALA A 89 13.65 -3.83 -8.29
CA ALA A 89 12.67 -3.35 -7.30
C ALA A 89 12.48 -4.38 -6.17
N LYS A 90 12.46 -5.68 -6.52
CA LYS A 90 12.41 -6.76 -5.54
C LYS A 90 13.65 -6.84 -4.65
N MET A 91 14.83 -6.52 -5.18
CA MET A 91 16.06 -6.37 -4.41
C MET A 91 15.96 -5.22 -3.40
N GLY A 92 15.33 -4.10 -3.76
CA GLY A 92 15.02 -3.01 -2.83
C GLY A 92 14.20 -3.49 -1.64
N ASP A 93 13.12 -4.23 -1.89
CA ASP A 93 12.27 -4.81 -0.83
C ASP A 93 13.05 -5.76 0.08
N LEU A 94 13.91 -6.60 -0.49
CA LEU A 94 14.74 -7.55 0.26
C LEU A 94 15.78 -6.83 1.13
N THR A 95 16.44 -5.82 0.56
CA THR A 95 17.43 -4.98 1.23
C THR A 95 16.78 -4.29 2.44
N LYS A 96 15.58 -3.72 2.26
CA LYS A 96 14.79 -3.16 3.36
C LYS A 96 14.47 -4.18 4.45
N ARG A 97 14.03 -5.39 4.08
CA ARG A 97 13.76 -6.48 5.05
C ARG A 97 15.00 -6.96 5.80
N LEU A 98 16.20 -6.74 5.25
CA LEU A 98 17.48 -7.02 5.90
C LEU A 98 17.94 -5.87 6.82
N GLY A 99 17.17 -4.78 6.95
CA GLY A 99 17.52 -3.60 7.75
C GLY A 99 18.42 -2.60 7.03
N GLU A 100 18.67 -2.80 5.73
CA GLU A 100 19.46 -1.92 4.87
C GLU A 100 18.55 -0.95 4.10
N SER A 101 19.07 0.13 3.51
CA SER A 101 18.25 1.02 2.67
C SER A 101 18.06 0.43 1.27
N GLY A 102 16.81 0.29 0.83
CA GLY A 102 16.46 -0.18 -0.51
C GLY A 102 16.46 0.91 -1.60
N ASP A 103 16.77 2.16 -1.25
CA ASP A 103 16.55 3.32 -2.11
C ASP A 103 17.31 3.28 -3.44
N ALA A 104 18.60 2.90 -3.42
CA ALA A 104 19.42 2.77 -4.62
C ALA A 104 18.83 1.76 -5.62
N TRP A 105 18.27 0.65 -5.13
CA TRP A 105 17.65 -0.38 -5.96
C TRP A 105 16.31 0.07 -6.56
N TRP A 106 15.45 0.74 -5.79
CA TRP A 106 14.19 1.26 -6.32
C TRP A 106 14.41 2.42 -7.30
N ILE A 107 15.37 3.33 -7.04
CA ILE A 107 15.75 4.39 -7.99
C ILE A 107 16.29 3.77 -9.28
N TRP A 108 17.18 2.78 -9.18
CA TRP A 108 17.67 2.05 -10.34
C TRP A 108 16.53 1.40 -11.13
N ALA A 109 15.60 0.71 -10.44
CA ALA A 109 14.46 0.09 -11.08
C ALA A 109 13.54 1.08 -11.81
N VAL A 110 13.28 2.26 -11.22
CA VAL A 110 12.51 3.34 -11.89
C VAL A 110 13.20 3.77 -13.18
N ARG A 111 14.50 4.06 -13.13
CA ARG A 111 15.26 4.52 -14.29
C ARG A 111 15.37 3.45 -15.38
N THR A 112 15.69 2.21 -15.00
CA THR A 112 15.78 1.09 -15.93
C THR A 112 14.42 0.76 -16.55
N ALA A 113 13.31 0.86 -15.80
CA ALA A 113 11.96 0.73 -16.36
C ALA A 113 11.61 1.86 -17.35
N ALA A 114 12.15 3.08 -17.13
CA ALA A 114 12.03 4.20 -18.07
C ALA A 114 12.87 4.03 -19.36
N GLY A 115 13.77 3.03 -19.40
CA GLY A 115 14.67 2.76 -20.53
C GLY A 115 16.07 3.35 -20.37
N ASP A 116 16.40 3.96 -19.22
CA ASP A 116 17.75 4.45 -18.95
C ASP A 116 18.75 3.29 -18.82
N LYS A 117 19.93 3.46 -19.40
CA LYS A 117 21.07 2.55 -19.23
C LYS A 117 21.89 2.92 -18.00
N VAL A 118 21.37 2.60 -16.82
CA VAL A 118 22.02 2.89 -15.53
C VAL A 118 22.84 1.67 -15.07
N PRO A 119 24.09 1.85 -14.60
CA PRO A 119 24.85 0.75 -14.00
C PRO A 119 24.13 0.20 -12.77
N LEU A 120 24.34 -1.08 -12.48
CA LEU A 120 23.76 -1.72 -11.30
C LEU A 120 24.25 -1.04 -10.01
N PRO A 121 23.39 -0.87 -9.00
CA PRO A 121 23.81 -0.39 -7.69
C PRO A 121 24.92 -1.28 -7.13
N ALA A 122 25.97 -0.65 -6.61
CA ALA A 122 27.00 -1.39 -5.89
C ALA A 122 26.36 -2.07 -4.67
N ALA A 123 26.67 -3.35 -4.45
CA ALA A 123 26.25 -4.04 -3.24
C ALA A 123 26.81 -3.28 -2.04
N VAL A 124 25.93 -2.65 -1.26
CA VAL A 124 26.31 -2.13 0.04
C VAL A 124 26.59 -3.37 0.88
N LEU A 125 27.87 -3.68 1.08
CA LEU A 125 28.24 -4.76 1.97
C LEU A 125 27.67 -4.40 3.34
N PRO A 126 26.81 -5.24 3.94
CA PRO A 126 26.34 -4.97 5.28
C PRO A 126 27.56 -4.83 6.16
N ALA A 127 27.65 -3.73 6.92
CA ALA A 127 28.51 -3.72 8.09
C ALA A 127 28.08 -4.94 8.90
N VAL A 128 28.98 -5.93 9.04
CA VAL A 128 28.67 -7.20 9.69
C VAL A 128 28.45 -6.91 11.18
N GLY A 129 27.22 -6.49 11.51
CA GLY A 129 26.73 -6.48 12.87
C GLY A 129 26.57 -7.92 13.37
N PRO A 130 26.53 -8.13 14.69
CA PRO A 130 26.43 -9.45 15.31
C PRO A 130 25.29 -10.26 14.67
N VAL A 131 25.60 -11.51 14.28
CA VAL A 131 24.80 -12.34 13.38
C VAL A 131 23.44 -12.75 13.97
N ASP A 132 23.30 -12.68 15.31
CA ASP A 132 22.19 -13.30 16.03
C ASP A 132 21.14 -12.33 16.60
N GLU A 133 21.36 -11.02 16.53
CA GLU A 133 20.31 -10.05 16.88
C GLU A 133 19.50 -9.73 15.63
N ILE A 134 18.43 -10.50 15.41
CA ILE A 134 17.32 -10.00 14.60
C ILE A 134 16.80 -8.79 15.38
N PRO A 135 16.87 -7.55 14.85
CA PRO A 135 16.27 -6.41 15.50
C PRO A 135 14.81 -6.78 15.70
N ASP A 136 14.42 -6.93 16.96
CA ASP A 136 13.04 -7.22 17.31
C ASP A 136 12.22 -6.14 16.59
N PRO A 137 11.31 -6.49 15.66
CA PRO A 137 10.51 -5.51 14.95
C PRO A 137 9.48 -5.01 15.94
N LYS A 138 9.93 -4.31 16.99
CA LYS A 138 9.05 -3.46 17.78
C LYS A 138 8.36 -2.60 16.74
N PRO A 139 7.02 -2.56 16.73
CA PRO A 139 6.30 -1.66 15.85
C PRO A 139 6.69 -0.25 16.29
N THR A 140 7.78 0.27 15.72
CA THR A 140 8.16 1.65 15.84
C THR A 140 7.05 2.37 15.14
N ARG A 141 6.10 2.84 15.95
CA ARG A 141 5.02 3.74 15.55
C ARG A 141 5.70 4.99 14.99
N TRP A 142 6.04 4.93 13.70
CA TRP A 142 6.84 5.93 13.02
C TRP A 142 6.09 7.27 12.97
N TRP A 143 4.75 7.23 12.88
CA TRP A 143 3.85 8.36 13.07
C TRP A 143 4.01 9.15 14.38
N PHE A 144 4.64 8.59 15.43
CA PHE A 144 4.95 9.30 16.68
C PHE A 144 6.44 9.60 16.90
N SER A 145 7.33 9.12 16.03
CA SER A 145 8.76 9.31 16.21
C SER A 145 9.21 10.65 15.64
N ARG A 146 9.80 11.52 16.46
CA ARG A 146 10.32 12.82 16.01
C ARG A 146 11.56 12.60 15.12
N PRO A 147 11.63 13.21 13.92
CA PRO A 147 12.82 13.13 13.07
C PRO A 147 13.99 13.88 13.74
N SER A 148 15.13 13.20 13.91
CA SER A 148 16.32 13.72 14.59
C SER A 148 17.37 14.33 13.65
N ARG A 149 17.14 14.37 12.33
CA ARG A 149 18.13 14.83 11.34
C ARG A 149 17.73 16.18 10.71
N PRO A 150 18.63 17.18 10.66
CA PRO A 150 18.33 18.47 10.04
C PRO A 150 18.03 18.30 8.54
N ALA A 151 16.92 18.90 8.12
CA ALA A 151 16.39 18.77 6.77
C ALA A 151 17.27 19.54 5.77
N SER A 152 17.90 18.82 4.85
CA SER A 152 18.43 19.44 3.63
C SER A 152 17.27 20.00 2.81
N VAL A 153 17.40 21.23 2.32
CA VAL A 153 16.38 21.92 1.54
C VAL A 153 16.43 21.41 0.12
N PHE A 154 15.58 20.42 -0.19
CA PHE A 154 15.31 20.00 -1.57
C PHE A 154 13.94 20.53 -1.97
N THR A 155 13.89 21.35 -3.02
CA THR A 155 12.65 21.97 -3.54
C THR A 155 12.33 21.58 -4.98
N SER A 156 13.16 20.76 -5.63
CA SER A 156 12.96 20.34 -7.02
C SER A 156 12.40 18.92 -7.13
N LYS A 157 11.70 18.66 -8.24
CA LYS A 157 11.33 17.30 -8.69
C LYS A 157 12.60 16.41 -8.63
N PRO A 158 12.53 15.17 -8.11
CA PRO A 158 13.68 14.28 -8.12
C PRO A 158 14.20 14.02 -9.55
N ASP A 159 15.50 14.23 -9.76
CA ASP A 159 16.15 14.21 -11.09
C ASP A 159 16.09 12.83 -11.78
N PHE A 160 15.87 11.76 -11.02
CA PHE A 160 15.77 10.40 -11.56
C PHE A 160 14.39 10.06 -12.14
N LEU A 161 13.37 10.89 -11.89
CA LEU A 161 12.01 10.61 -12.36
C LEU A 161 11.86 10.98 -13.83
N PRO A 162 11.39 10.07 -14.69
CA PRO A 162 11.13 10.40 -16.09
C PRO A 162 10.02 11.45 -16.21
N THR A 163 9.92 12.06 -17.39
CA THR A 163 8.84 13.00 -17.71
C THR A 163 7.54 12.28 -18.03
N GLU A 164 7.63 11.07 -18.60
CA GLU A 164 6.50 10.26 -19.04
C GLU A 164 6.64 8.82 -18.53
N MET A 165 5.51 8.11 -18.43
CA MET A 165 5.50 6.69 -18.07
C MET A 165 6.05 5.85 -19.23
N PRO A 166 6.70 4.72 -18.93
CA PRO A 166 7.24 3.84 -19.96
C PRO A 166 6.11 3.16 -20.75
N LYS A 167 6.33 2.86 -22.03
CA LYS A 167 5.28 2.32 -22.92
C LYS A 167 4.87 0.87 -22.63
N SER A 168 5.70 0.12 -21.90
CA SER A 168 5.45 -1.30 -21.62
C SER A 168 4.62 -1.46 -20.34
N PRO A 169 3.48 -2.19 -20.36
CA PRO A 169 2.65 -2.42 -19.16
C PRO A 169 3.41 -3.08 -18.00
N LEU A 170 4.44 -3.87 -18.29
CA LEU A 170 5.31 -4.41 -17.24
C LEU A 170 6.14 -3.29 -16.59
N ALA A 171 6.79 -2.47 -17.42
CA ALA A 171 7.62 -1.36 -16.95
C ALA A 171 6.81 -0.34 -16.14
N GLU A 172 5.57 -0.04 -16.56
CA GLU A 172 4.67 0.87 -15.83
C GLU A 172 4.37 0.35 -14.42
N ARG A 173 4.01 -0.93 -14.29
CA ARG A 173 3.71 -1.55 -12.99
C ARG A 173 4.94 -1.61 -12.09
N VAL A 174 6.09 -1.95 -12.66
CA VAL A 174 7.37 -1.99 -11.92
C VAL A 174 7.72 -0.61 -11.40
N MET A 175 7.64 0.42 -12.25
CA MET A 175 7.89 1.80 -11.88
C MET A 175 6.92 2.25 -10.77
N ALA A 176 5.62 2.03 -10.95
CA ALA A 176 4.60 2.40 -9.96
C ALA A 176 4.88 1.75 -8.59
N ASN A 177 5.17 0.46 -8.55
CA ASN A 177 5.51 -0.25 -7.31
C ASN A 177 6.80 0.25 -6.66
N ALA A 178 7.84 0.53 -7.46
CA ALA A 178 9.10 1.08 -6.96
C ALA A 178 8.91 2.49 -6.37
N LEU A 179 8.05 3.33 -6.96
CA LEU A 179 7.71 4.66 -6.44
C LEU A 179 6.93 4.57 -5.12
N VAL A 180 5.98 3.64 -5.00
CA VAL A 180 5.28 3.35 -3.74
C VAL A 180 6.26 2.93 -2.66
N ALA A 181 7.17 2.00 -2.95
CA ALA A 181 8.16 1.53 -1.96
C ALA A 181 9.17 2.63 -1.56
N LEU A 182 9.63 3.42 -2.53
CA LEU A 182 10.57 4.51 -2.30
C LEU A 182 9.96 5.65 -1.46
N SER A 183 8.69 6.01 -1.73
CA SER A 183 7.97 7.02 -0.93
C SER A 183 7.82 6.59 0.53
N ALA A 184 7.40 5.34 0.77
CA ALA A 184 7.32 4.76 2.11
C ALA A 184 8.69 4.80 2.83
N GLN A 185 9.75 4.34 2.17
CA GLN A 185 11.11 4.37 2.73
C GLN A 185 11.54 5.79 3.12
N TRP A 186 11.31 6.77 2.24
CA TRP A 186 11.72 8.14 2.50
C TRP A 186 10.93 8.76 3.65
N ALA A 187 9.64 8.46 3.76
CA ALA A 187 8.82 8.87 4.90
C ALA A 187 9.34 8.25 6.21
N GLU A 188 9.60 6.93 6.22
CA GLU A 188 10.14 6.20 7.38
C GLU A 188 11.52 6.72 7.82
N ASP A 189 12.39 7.08 6.88
CA ASP A 189 13.71 7.65 7.16
C ASP A 189 13.65 9.10 7.67
N GLY A 190 12.45 9.67 7.85
CA GLY A 190 12.22 11.06 8.25
C GLY A 190 12.51 12.08 7.15
N ARG A 191 12.72 11.64 5.90
CA ARG A 191 12.95 12.49 4.71
C ARG A 191 11.63 13.06 4.17
N LEU A 192 10.77 13.57 5.06
CA LEU A 192 9.38 13.92 4.78
C LEU A 192 9.21 14.89 3.59
N ARG A 193 10.07 15.91 3.45
CA ARG A 193 9.98 16.84 2.31
C ARG A 193 10.32 16.18 0.98
N GLN A 194 11.31 15.30 0.97
CA GLN A 194 11.70 14.56 -0.24
C GLN A 194 10.60 13.56 -0.61
N ALA A 195 10.03 12.87 0.38
CA ALA A 195 8.88 11.98 0.20
C ALA A 195 7.70 12.74 -0.43
N LEU A 196 7.35 13.92 0.11
CA LEU A 196 6.27 14.74 -0.41
C LEU A 196 6.45 15.12 -1.88
N GLU A 197 7.65 15.56 -2.27
CA GLU A 197 7.93 15.94 -3.65
C GLU A 197 7.96 14.73 -4.59
N LEU A 198 8.48 13.59 -4.13
CA LEU A 198 8.41 12.31 -4.86
C LEU A 198 6.95 11.88 -5.08
N GLU A 199 6.11 11.93 -4.05
CA GLU A 199 4.69 11.56 -4.11
C GLU A 199 3.92 12.47 -5.06
N LYS A 200 4.09 13.80 -4.96
CA LYS A 200 3.48 14.76 -5.89
C LYS A 200 3.87 14.47 -7.34
N ALA A 201 5.17 14.26 -7.59
CA ALA A 201 5.67 13.96 -8.92
C ALA A 201 5.13 12.62 -9.44
N SER A 202 5.09 11.59 -8.59
CA SER A 202 4.58 10.26 -8.91
C SER A 202 3.08 10.27 -9.21
N LEU A 203 2.29 11.00 -8.43
CA LEU A 203 0.84 11.15 -8.66
C LEU A 203 0.56 11.88 -9.99
N ARG A 204 1.36 12.88 -10.36
CA ARG A 204 1.24 13.52 -11.68
C ARG A 204 1.58 12.55 -12.80
N LEU A 205 2.68 11.80 -12.65
CA LEU A 205 3.16 10.83 -13.63
C LEU A 205 2.13 9.71 -13.88
N LEU A 206 1.59 9.10 -12.82
CA LEU A 206 0.53 8.07 -12.93
C LEU A 206 -0.81 8.63 -13.43
N GLY A 207 -1.11 9.89 -13.12
CA GLY A 207 -2.33 10.56 -13.58
C GLY A 207 -2.41 10.75 -15.09
N GLY A 208 -1.26 10.78 -15.79
CA GLY A 208 -1.21 10.90 -17.25
C GLY A 208 -1.57 9.61 -18.01
N VAL A 209 -1.41 8.45 -17.38
CA VAL A 209 -1.70 7.13 -18.01
C VAL A 209 -3.13 6.68 -17.74
N LEU A 210 -3.65 7.00 -16.56
CA LEU A 210 -4.98 6.57 -16.14
C LEU A 210 -6.06 7.38 -16.85
N PRO A 211 -7.10 6.74 -17.42
CA PRO A 211 -8.23 7.47 -17.97
C PRO A 211 -8.90 8.34 -16.90
N PRO A 212 -9.55 9.46 -17.27
CA PRO A 212 -10.19 10.36 -16.30
C PRO A 212 -11.13 9.65 -15.32
N SER A 213 -11.83 8.59 -15.76
CA SER A 213 -12.71 7.78 -14.92
C SER A 213 -12.01 7.07 -13.75
N TYR A 214 -10.69 6.88 -13.82
CA TYR A 214 -9.86 6.27 -12.78
C TYR A 214 -9.15 7.31 -11.90
N THR A 215 -9.15 8.59 -12.29
CA THR A 215 -8.42 9.66 -11.59
C THR A 215 -9.30 10.71 -10.95
N SER A 216 -10.50 10.96 -11.51
CA SER A 216 -11.48 11.81 -10.87
C SER A 216 -12.01 11.12 -9.61
N ASN A 217 -12.37 11.91 -8.60
CA ASN A 217 -13.35 11.46 -7.61
C ASN A 217 -14.46 10.72 -8.36
N PRO A 218 -14.90 9.53 -7.90
CA PRO A 218 -15.94 8.76 -8.59
C PRO A 218 -17.02 9.76 -8.95
N PRO A 219 -17.37 9.89 -10.25
CA PRO A 219 -18.21 10.97 -10.72
C PRO A 219 -19.41 11.02 -9.78
N THR A 220 -19.65 12.16 -9.14
CA THR A 220 -20.92 12.42 -8.45
C THR A 220 -21.98 11.95 -9.43
N LEU A 221 -22.64 10.83 -9.10
CA LEU A 221 -23.48 10.10 -10.02
C LEU A 221 -24.39 11.12 -10.69
N PRO A 222 -24.41 11.23 -12.04
CA PRO A 222 -25.35 12.12 -12.69
C PRO A 222 -26.74 11.75 -12.15
N LYS A 223 -27.41 12.73 -11.53
CA LYS A 223 -28.78 12.59 -11.00
C LYS A 223 -29.61 11.83 -12.03
N ALA A 224 -30.10 10.66 -11.60
CA ALA A 224 -30.99 9.73 -12.30
C ALA A 224 -31.43 10.21 -13.70
N VAL A 225 -30.70 9.81 -14.73
CA VAL A 225 -31.31 9.67 -16.05
C VAL A 225 -32.25 8.48 -15.94
N THR A 226 -33.53 8.76 -16.08
CA THR A 226 -34.67 7.86 -15.88
C THR A 226 -34.45 6.47 -16.49
N ALA A 227 -34.79 5.47 -15.68
CA ALA A 227 -34.74 4.05 -15.98
C ALA A 227 -35.64 3.68 -17.18
N ALA A 228 -35.05 3.54 -18.37
CA ALA A 228 -35.70 2.86 -19.51
C ALA A 228 -34.73 2.32 -20.59
N SER A 229 -33.42 2.29 -20.36
CA SER A 229 -32.49 1.61 -21.28
C SER A 229 -31.33 1.03 -20.50
N SER A 230 -31.49 -0.21 -20.01
CA SER A 230 -30.40 -1.07 -19.57
C SER A 230 -29.58 -1.58 -20.76
N THR A 231 -29.20 -0.66 -21.63
CA THR A 231 -28.14 -0.85 -22.60
C THR A 231 -27.05 0.07 -22.09
N GLN A 232 -26.35 -0.37 -21.03
CA GLN A 232 -25.02 0.16 -20.80
C GLN A 232 -24.33 0.07 -22.16
N PRO A 233 -23.76 1.18 -22.69
CA PRO A 233 -23.01 1.11 -23.93
C PRO A 233 -22.03 -0.03 -23.71
N SER A 234 -22.21 -1.09 -24.48
CA SER A 234 -21.33 -2.23 -24.51
C SER A 234 -19.95 -1.62 -24.64
N GLN A 235 -19.21 -1.61 -23.53
CA GLN A 235 -17.78 -1.34 -23.56
C GLN A 235 -17.30 -2.28 -24.65
N THR A 236 -16.92 -1.67 -25.77
CA THR A 236 -16.62 -2.34 -27.02
C THR A 236 -15.84 -3.60 -26.69
N ALA A 237 -16.23 -4.74 -27.26
CA ALA A 237 -15.83 -6.10 -26.96
C ALA A 237 -14.33 -6.42 -27.16
N THR A 238 -13.45 -5.44 -26.92
CA THR A 238 -12.07 -5.38 -27.36
C THR A 238 -11.13 -4.75 -26.35
N ASP A 239 -11.55 -4.37 -25.12
CA ASP A 239 -10.55 -4.10 -24.07
C ASP A 239 -10.25 -5.39 -23.31
N PRO A 240 -9.11 -6.05 -23.56
CA PRO A 240 -8.83 -7.36 -22.98
C PRO A 240 -8.79 -7.26 -21.46
N ALA A 241 -9.36 -8.23 -20.75
CA ALA A 241 -9.41 -8.27 -19.29
C ALA A 241 -8.02 -7.99 -18.64
N ALA A 242 -6.94 -8.45 -19.28
CA ALA A 242 -5.57 -8.16 -18.87
C ALA A 242 -5.24 -6.65 -18.82
N LYS A 243 -5.69 -5.87 -19.79
CA LYS A 243 -5.50 -4.40 -19.82
C LYS A 243 -6.31 -3.72 -18.73
N ARG A 244 -7.55 -4.15 -18.48
CA ARG A 244 -8.33 -3.65 -17.34
C ARG A 244 -7.63 -3.95 -16.02
N LEU A 245 -7.15 -5.17 -15.80
CA LEU A 245 -6.43 -5.53 -14.59
C LEU A 245 -5.15 -4.71 -14.40
N HIS A 246 -4.44 -4.43 -15.49
CA HIS A 246 -3.29 -3.54 -15.49
C HIS A 246 -3.65 -2.13 -15.02
N LEU A 247 -4.68 -1.50 -15.60
CA LEU A 247 -5.15 -0.17 -15.19
C LEU A 247 -5.60 -0.14 -13.73
N LEU A 248 -6.29 -1.18 -13.26
CA LEU A 248 -6.66 -1.34 -11.86
C LEU A 248 -5.45 -1.42 -10.94
N SER A 249 -4.37 -2.09 -11.36
CA SER A 249 -3.12 -2.15 -10.58
C SER A 249 -2.42 -0.79 -10.48
N LEU A 250 -2.40 0.01 -11.55
CA LEU A 250 -1.86 1.38 -11.52
C LEU A 250 -2.73 2.32 -10.66
N SER A 251 -4.05 2.15 -10.75
CA SER A 251 -5.03 2.85 -9.91
C SER A 251 -4.82 2.56 -8.42
N HIS A 252 -4.57 1.29 -8.07
CA HIS A 252 -4.24 0.89 -6.70
C HIS A 252 -2.91 1.48 -6.20
N ALA A 253 -1.85 1.47 -7.03
CA ALA A 253 -0.59 2.10 -6.68
C ALA A 253 -0.71 3.62 -6.44
N ARG A 254 -1.57 4.29 -7.23
CA ARG A 254 -1.92 5.70 -7.01
C ARG A 254 -2.61 5.91 -5.67
N ALA A 255 -3.56 5.06 -5.30
CA ALA A 255 -4.24 5.15 -3.99
C ALA A 255 -3.25 5.01 -2.83
N LEU A 256 -2.26 4.11 -2.93
CA LEU A 256 -1.19 3.99 -1.92
C LEU A 256 -0.35 5.27 -1.82
N LEU A 257 0.04 5.88 -2.95
CA LEU A 257 0.77 7.15 -2.95
C LEU A 257 -0.04 8.31 -2.34
N GLN A 258 -1.37 8.31 -2.52
CA GLN A 258 -2.24 9.30 -1.87
C GLN A 258 -2.27 9.12 -0.35
N ILE A 259 -2.28 7.87 0.14
CA ILE A 259 -2.16 7.59 1.58
C ILE A 259 -0.81 8.10 2.11
N HIS A 260 0.31 7.73 1.48
CA HIS A 260 1.63 8.20 1.90
C HIS A 260 1.70 9.74 1.91
N GLN A 261 1.18 10.39 0.87
CA GLN A 261 1.12 11.86 0.81
C GLN A 261 0.30 12.47 1.94
N ALA A 262 -0.86 11.88 2.26
CA ALA A 262 -1.70 12.34 3.36
C ALA A 262 -0.97 12.25 4.71
N GLU A 263 -0.25 11.14 4.95
CA GLU A 263 0.53 10.90 6.17
C GLU A 263 1.74 11.84 6.28
N VAL A 264 2.45 12.07 5.17
CA VAL A 264 3.59 12.99 5.11
C VAL A 264 3.14 14.43 5.34
N LEU A 265 2.05 14.86 4.70
CA LEU A 265 1.45 16.18 4.94
C LEU A 265 1.00 16.33 6.40
N PHE A 266 0.37 15.29 6.95
CA PHE A 266 -0.04 15.29 8.33
C PHE A 266 1.17 15.43 9.28
N SER A 267 2.24 14.66 9.04
CA SER A 267 3.48 14.69 9.82
C SER A 267 4.18 16.06 9.76
N LEU A 268 4.21 16.66 8.56
CA LEU A 268 4.74 18.02 8.38
C LEU A 268 3.87 19.08 9.08
N SER A 269 2.54 18.90 9.12
CA SER A 269 1.62 19.82 9.79
C SER A 269 1.86 19.91 11.29
N LEU A 270 2.19 18.77 11.93
CA LEU A 270 2.55 18.70 13.34
C LEU A 270 3.80 19.53 13.67
N SER A 271 4.74 19.61 12.73
CA SER A 271 5.96 20.40 12.88
C SER A 271 5.71 21.91 12.68
N LEU A 272 4.80 22.27 11.77
CA LEU A 272 4.61 23.65 11.31
C LEU A 272 3.49 24.42 12.04
N LYS A 273 2.76 23.80 12.99
CA LYS A 273 1.59 24.39 13.68
C LYS A 273 0.51 24.95 12.72
N HIS A 274 0.48 24.48 11.48
CA HIS A 274 -0.48 24.92 10.47
C HIS A 274 -1.55 23.85 10.23
N PRO A 275 -2.82 24.25 10.01
CA PRO A 275 -3.94 23.34 9.84
C PRO A 275 -3.98 22.76 8.41
N PHE A 276 -3.08 21.83 8.07
CA PHE A 276 -3.11 21.09 6.79
C PHE A 276 -4.08 19.88 6.81
N HIS A 277 -4.99 19.81 7.78
CA HIS A 277 -5.82 18.61 8.00
C HIS A 277 -6.83 18.35 6.89
N SER A 278 -7.34 19.39 6.21
CA SER A 278 -8.28 19.22 5.10
C SER A 278 -7.66 18.51 3.90
N SER A 279 -6.44 18.90 3.50
CA SER A 279 -5.75 18.28 2.38
C SER A 279 -5.41 16.80 2.63
N SER A 280 -5.01 16.43 3.86
CA SER A 280 -4.79 15.02 4.21
C SER A 280 -6.08 14.20 4.15
N LEU A 281 -7.20 14.75 4.66
CA LEU A 281 -8.51 14.09 4.59
C LEU A 281 -8.97 13.87 3.15
N ASP A 282 -8.84 14.89 2.28
CA ASP A 282 -9.24 14.79 0.87
C ASP A 282 -8.47 13.68 0.14
N LEU A 283 -7.16 13.58 0.41
CA LEU A 283 -6.31 12.53 -0.15
C LEU A 283 -6.69 11.13 0.34
N LEU A 284 -6.96 10.97 1.63
CA LEU A 284 -7.38 9.68 2.19
C LEU A 284 -8.74 9.24 1.64
N GLN A 285 -9.70 10.16 1.54
CA GLN A 285 -11.00 9.85 0.95
C GLN A 285 -10.89 9.51 -0.54
N ALA A 286 -10.01 10.19 -1.28
CA ALA A 286 -9.76 9.85 -2.68
C ALA A 286 -9.13 8.45 -2.80
N ALA A 287 -8.14 8.13 -1.96
CA ALA A 287 -7.49 6.83 -1.92
C ALA A 287 -8.48 5.70 -1.60
N ALA A 288 -9.33 5.92 -0.60
CA ALA A 288 -10.36 4.96 -0.20
C ALA A 288 -11.32 4.67 -1.36
N ARG A 289 -11.89 5.72 -1.97
CA ARG A 289 -12.82 5.58 -3.11
C ARG A 289 -12.16 4.91 -4.31
N GLN A 290 -10.89 5.21 -4.59
CA GLN A 290 -10.14 4.61 -5.68
C GLN A 290 -9.89 3.11 -5.45
N ALA A 291 -9.60 2.71 -4.20
CA ALA A 291 -9.48 1.31 -3.82
C ALA A 291 -10.82 0.57 -3.87
N GLU A 292 -11.91 1.18 -3.39
CA GLU A 292 -13.27 0.63 -3.48
C GLU A 292 -13.73 0.45 -4.93
N TYR A 293 -13.42 1.41 -5.80
CA TYR A 293 -13.65 1.27 -7.23
C TYR A 293 -12.93 0.03 -7.79
N ALA A 294 -11.65 -0.17 -7.44
CA ALA A 294 -10.94 -1.36 -7.89
C ALA A 294 -11.58 -2.67 -7.40
N ILE A 295 -12.08 -2.69 -6.17
CA ILE A 295 -12.83 -3.82 -5.61
C ILE A 295 -14.09 -4.10 -6.43
N SER A 296 -14.91 -3.07 -6.69
CA SER A 296 -16.16 -3.21 -7.46
C SER A 296 -15.93 -3.80 -8.86
N GLN A 297 -14.84 -3.40 -9.54
CA GLN A 297 -14.48 -3.91 -10.85
C GLN A 297 -14.01 -5.37 -10.81
N LEU A 298 -13.48 -5.83 -9.68
CA LEU A 298 -12.98 -7.19 -9.50
C LEU A 298 -14.07 -8.18 -9.05
N THR A 299 -15.15 -7.72 -8.45
CA THR A 299 -16.18 -8.57 -7.83
C THR A 299 -17.56 -8.47 -8.48
N ALA A 300 -17.71 -7.64 -9.53
CA ALA A 300 -18.99 -7.34 -10.20
C ALA A 300 -20.08 -6.76 -9.26
N ILE A 301 -19.69 -6.21 -8.12
CA ILE A 301 -20.62 -5.54 -7.20
C ILE A 301 -20.88 -4.13 -7.73
N PRO A 302 -22.14 -3.72 -7.91
CA PRO A 302 -22.45 -2.36 -8.31
C PRO A 302 -21.93 -1.37 -7.25
N LEU A 303 -21.37 -0.24 -7.69
CA LEU A 303 -21.00 0.83 -6.76
C LEU A 303 -22.22 1.42 -6.05
N THR A 304 -23.40 1.36 -6.65
CA THR A 304 -24.65 1.86 -6.08
C THR A 304 -25.32 0.81 -5.22
N HIS A 305 -25.81 1.21 -4.04
CA HIS A 305 -26.57 0.34 -3.17
C HIS A 305 -27.80 -0.22 -3.92
N PRO A 306 -28.02 -1.55 -3.94
CA PRO A 306 -29.16 -2.13 -4.65
C PRO A 306 -30.49 -1.61 -4.09
N ASP A 307 -30.59 -1.49 -2.77
CA ASP A 307 -31.82 -1.02 -2.10
C ASP A 307 -31.98 0.51 -2.06
N PHE A 308 -30.90 1.26 -2.31
CA PHE A 308 -30.89 2.73 -2.24
C PHE A 308 -30.10 3.32 -3.41
N PRO A 309 -30.61 3.21 -4.65
CA PRO A 309 -29.91 3.66 -5.85
C PRO A 309 -29.63 5.18 -5.86
N GLU A 310 -30.43 5.95 -5.11
CA GLU A 310 -30.23 7.40 -4.94
C GLU A 310 -29.22 7.74 -3.84
N SER A 311 -28.79 6.77 -3.04
CA SER A 311 -27.81 7.00 -1.99
C SER A 311 -26.47 7.39 -2.63
N PRO A 312 -25.87 8.53 -2.24
CA PRO A 312 -24.51 8.86 -2.65
C PRO A 312 -23.47 7.94 -1.99
N LEU A 313 -23.89 7.13 -1.01
CA LEU A 313 -23.02 6.20 -0.32
C LEU A 313 -22.80 4.97 -1.22
N PRO A 314 -21.53 4.60 -1.50
CA PRO A 314 -21.27 3.39 -2.24
C PRO A 314 -21.84 2.19 -1.49
N ALA A 315 -22.28 1.17 -2.24
CA ALA A 315 -22.84 -0.06 -1.71
C ALA A 315 -21.98 -0.60 -0.56
N ILE A 316 -22.65 -1.15 0.45
CA ILE A 316 -21.98 -1.73 1.62
C ILE A 316 -20.97 -2.76 1.10
N PRO A 317 -19.69 -2.67 1.52
CA PRO A 317 -18.70 -3.68 1.23
C PRO A 317 -19.27 -5.06 1.52
N THR A 318 -19.27 -5.97 0.54
CA THR A 318 -19.52 -7.38 0.85
C THR A 318 -18.19 -8.10 1.02
N PRO A 319 -17.78 -8.33 2.28
CA PRO A 319 -16.68 -9.19 2.66
C PRO A 319 -16.30 -10.36 1.75
N ASP A 320 -17.32 -11.16 1.49
CA ASP A 320 -17.22 -12.47 0.88
C ASP A 320 -17.42 -12.37 -0.63
N ALA A 321 -17.40 -11.16 -1.18
CA ALA A 321 -17.45 -10.94 -2.61
C ALA A 321 -16.32 -11.72 -3.28
N GLU A 322 -16.71 -12.72 -4.06
CA GLU A 322 -15.80 -13.50 -4.87
C GLU A 322 -15.37 -12.71 -6.09
N LEU A 323 -14.27 -13.15 -6.70
CA LEU A 323 -13.83 -12.61 -7.98
C LEU A 323 -14.89 -12.89 -9.04
N ASP A 324 -15.23 -11.87 -9.81
CA ASP A 324 -16.09 -12.01 -10.98
C ASP A 324 -15.57 -13.11 -11.94
N GLY A 325 -16.50 -13.73 -12.66
CA GLY A 325 -16.25 -14.85 -13.56
C GLY A 325 -15.15 -14.57 -14.59
N VAL A 326 -15.00 -13.33 -15.04
CA VAL A 326 -13.95 -12.92 -15.99
C VAL A 326 -12.55 -13.17 -15.42
N TRP A 327 -12.38 -12.99 -14.10
CA TRP A 327 -11.10 -13.13 -13.42
C TRP A 327 -10.90 -14.55 -12.87
N SER A 328 -11.93 -15.10 -12.23
CA SER A 328 -11.84 -16.37 -11.50
C SER A 328 -11.70 -17.59 -12.42
N ASN A 329 -12.24 -17.51 -13.64
CA ASN A 329 -12.13 -18.55 -14.65
C ASN A 329 -10.82 -18.51 -15.45
N SER A 330 -10.08 -17.38 -15.41
CA SER A 330 -8.80 -17.25 -16.12
C SER A 330 -7.64 -17.78 -15.30
N SER A 331 -6.94 -18.81 -15.78
CA SER A 331 -5.76 -19.37 -15.09
C SER A 331 -4.63 -18.34 -14.88
N VAL A 332 -4.49 -17.41 -15.82
CA VAL A 332 -3.43 -16.38 -15.81
C VAL A 332 -3.83 -15.17 -14.96
N LEU A 333 -5.10 -14.75 -15.00
CA LEU A 333 -5.55 -13.52 -14.33
C LEU A 333 -6.05 -13.78 -12.90
N LYS A 334 -6.51 -14.99 -12.57
CA LYS A 334 -7.10 -15.33 -11.27
C LYS A 334 -6.22 -14.92 -10.09
N GLU A 335 -4.95 -15.31 -10.12
CA GLU A 335 -4.05 -15.08 -9.00
C GLU A 335 -3.65 -13.60 -8.86
N PRO A 336 -3.25 -12.89 -9.94
CA PRO A 336 -3.05 -11.44 -9.89
C PRO A 336 -4.30 -10.65 -9.44
N SER A 337 -5.49 -10.98 -9.95
CA SER A 337 -6.75 -10.34 -9.56
C SER A 337 -7.08 -10.59 -8.09
N ARG A 338 -6.85 -11.82 -7.59
CA ARG A 338 -7.05 -12.15 -6.17
C ARG A 338 -6.14 -11.35 -5.26
N ARG A 339 -4.86 -11.20 -5.63
CA ARG A 339 -3.90 -10.38 -4.88
C ARG A 339 -4.32 -8.93 -4.87
N LEU A 340 -4.66 -8.38 -6.04
CA LEU A 340 -5.12 -7.00 -6.15
C LEU A 340 -6.39 -6.75 -5.34
N LEU A 341 -7.37 -7.67 -5.36
CA LEU A 341 -8.59 -7.56 -4.55
C LEU A 341 -8.27 -7.48 -3.05
N ARG A 342 -7.39 -8.37 -2.57
CA ARG A 342 -6.94 -8.37 -1.18
C ARG A 342 -6.24 -7.05 -0.82
N ASP A 343 -5.33 -6.60 -1.67
CA ASP A 343 -4.51 -5.42 -1.41
C ASP A 343 -5.36 -4.12 -1.50
N ALA A 344 -6.33 -4.07 -2.41
CA ALA A 344 -7.30 -2.98 -2.50
C ALA A 344 -8.19 -2.91 -1.26
N ARG A 345 -8.70 -4.04 -0.73
CA ARG A 345 -9.45 -4.07 0.54
C ARG A 345 -8.66 -3.50 1.70
N ARG A 346 -7.39 -3.91 1.84
CA ARG A 346 -6.49 -3.36 2.87
C ARG A 346 -6.26 -1.87 2.71
N THR A 347 -6.11 -1.42 1.47
CA THR A 347 -5.90 -0.01 1.15
C THR A 347 -7.12 0.83 1.50
N ALA A 348 -8.33 0.35 1.14
CA ALA A 348 -9.59 1.00 1.52
C ALA A 348 -9.75 1.05 3.05
N ALA A 349 -9.56 -0.09 3.73
CA ALA A 349 -9.61 -0.17 5.19
C ALA A 349 -8.65 0.82 5.86
N HIS A 350 -7.39 0.87 5.40
CA HIS A 350 -6.38 1.75 5.95
C HIS A 350 -6.71 3.23 5.72
N ALA A 351 -7.13 3.61 4.51
CA ALA A 351 -7.50 4.99 4.19
C ALA A 351 -8.70 5.48 5.02
N TRP A 352 -9.72 4.63 5.20
CA TRP A 352 -10.87 4.95 6.06
C TRP A 352 -10.50 5.04 7.53
N ALA A 353 -9.64 4.15 8.02
CA ALA A 353 -9.14 4.19 9.39
C ALA A 353 -8.39 5.50 9.69
N LEU A 354 -7.47 5.90 8.81
CA LEU A 354 -6.74 7.17 8.96
C LEU A 354 -7.69 8.38 8.88
N SER A 355 -8.70 8.33 8.00
CA SER A 355 -9.72 9.37 7.92
C SER A 355 -10.49 9.50 9.23
N ALA A 356 -10.84 8.37 9.85
CA ALA A 356 -11.51 8.34 11.16
C ALA A 356 -10.65 8.99 12.25
N VAL A 357 -9.34 8.68 12.30
CA VAL A 357 -8.41 9.31 13.25
C VAL A 357 -8.36 10.83 13.07
N LEU A 358 -8.34 11.31 11.83
CA LEU A 358 -8.31 12.75 11.55
C LEU A 358 -9.62 13.46 11.95
N TYR A 359 -10.78 12.86 11.66
CA TYR A 359 -12.07 13.39 12.12
C TYR A 359 -12.20 13.35 13.65
N GLU A 360 -11.72 12.28 14.29
CA GLU A 360 -11.66 12.14 15.76
C GLU A 360 -10.91 13.33 16.38
N ARG A 361 -9.75 13.68 15.80
CA ARG A 361 -8.93 14.81 16.26
C ARG A 361 -9.57 16.18 16.01
N GLN A 362 -10.43 16.30 15.00
CA GLN A 362 -11.20 17.52 14.73
C GLN A 362 -12.44 17.66 15.63
N GLY A 363 -12.80 16.61 16.39
CA GLY A 363 -14.02 16.56 17.18
C GLY A 363 -15.27 16.25 16.34
N GLU A 364 -15.12 15.83 15.08
CA GLU A 364 -16.21 15.41 14.19
C GLU A 364 -16.55 13.92 14.42
N TRP A 365 -17.05 13.60 15.61
CA TRP A 365 -17.23 12.21 16.07
C TRP A 365 -18.12 11.34 15.17
N LEU A 366 -19.17 11.93 14.58
CA LEU A 366 -20.08 11.20 13.68
C LEU A 366 -19.34 10.73 12.42
N LYS A 367 -18.63 11.63 11.73
CA LYS A 367 -17.85 11.27 10.53
C LYS A 367 -16.70 10.32 10.87
N ALA A 368 -16.10 10.50 12.05
CA ALA A 368 -15.07 9.58 12.55
C ALA A 368 -15.63 8.16 12.72
N TYR A 369 -16.83 8.04 13.31
CA TYR A 369 -17.53 6.76 13.46
C TYR A 369 -17.86 6.14 12.10
N GLU A 370 -18.48 6.89 11.17
CA GLU A 370 -18.82 6.42 9.82
C GLU A 370 -17.59 5.89 9.06
N CYS A 371 -16.47 6.63 9.12
CA CYS A 371 -15.21 6.20 8.50
C CYS A 371 -14.66 4.93 9.18
N ALA A 372 -14.71 4.86 10.51
CA ALA A 372 -14.21 3.71 11.25
C ALA A 372 -15.03 2.44 10.96
N GLU A 373 -16.35 2.56 10.92
CA GLU A 373 -17.28 1.48 10.58
C GLU A 373 -17.00 0.98 9.16
N ARG A 374 -16.94 1.88 8.18
CA ARG A 374 -16.64 1.53 6.79
C ARG A 374 -15.27 0.88 6.61
N GLY A 375 -14.26 1.34 7.36
CA GLY A 375 -12.95 0.69 7.40
C GLY A 375 -13.01 -0.72 7.96
N MET A 376 -13.78 -0.92 9.05
CA MET A 376 -13.97 -2.22 9.68
C MET A 376 -14.72 -3.22 8.80
N GLU A 377 -15.66 -2.79 7.97
CA GLU A 377 -16.36 -3.65 7.00
C GLU A 377 -15.39 -4.32 6.02
N TRP A 378 -14.34 -3.60 5.60
CA TRP A 378 -13.30 -4.14 4.72
C TRP A 378 -12.32 -5.10 5.42
N VAL A 379 -12.13 -4.96 6.73
CA VAL A 379 -11.23 -5.81 7.55
C VAL A 379 -11.96 -7.07 8.05
N ALA A 380 -13.18 -6.91 8.56
CA ALA A 380 -14.03 -7.97 9.07
C ALA A 380 -14.53 -8.92 7.97
N ALA A 381 -14.17 -8.59 6.73
CA ALA A 381 -14.45 -9.32 5.53
C ALA A 381 -13.97 -10.78 5.47
N GLY A 382 -13.17 -11.19 6.47
CA GLY A 382 -12.92 -12.59 6.74
C GLY A 382 -13.72 -13.07 7.94
N ARG A 383 -14.99 -13.45 7.74
CA ARG A 383 -15.76 -14.40 8.60
C ARG A 383 -16.07 -14.01 10.06
N VAL A 384 -15.85 -12.77 10.49
CA VAL A 384 -15.68 -12.50 11.94
C VAL A 384 -16.93 -11.99 12.68
N LEU A 385 -17.90 -11.35 12.01
CA LEU A 385 -19.00 -10.68 12.72
C LEU A 385 -20.23 -11.56 12.98
N THR A 386 -20.56 -12.50 12.09
CA THR A 386 -21.75 -13.36 12.24
C THR A 386 -21.50 -14.58 13.14
N ASP A 387 -20.25 -15.08 13.20
CA ASP A 387 -19.86 -16.26 13.98
C ASP A 387 -19.55 -15.99 15.46
N PHE A 388 -19.66 -14.74 15.92
CA PHE A 388 -19.61 -14.43 17.37
C PHE A 388 -20.67 -15.20 18.17
N SER A 389 -21.72 -15.67 17.52
CA SER A 389 -22.77 -16.51 18.13
C SER A 389 -22.43 -18.01 18.18
N ARG A 390 -21.46 -18.50 17.39
CA ARG A 390 -21.30 -19.95 17.13
C ARG A 390 -20.05 -20.61 17.74
N SER A 391 -18.93 -19.91 17.93
CA SER A 391 -17.83 -20.39 18.78
C SER A 391 -16.73 -19.32 18.95
N PRO A 392 -16.41 -18.86 20.17
CA PRO A 392 -15.36 -17.88 20.40
C PRO A 392 -13.94 -18.40 20.09
N GLU A 393 -13.70 -19.71 20.10
CA GLU A 393 -12.34 -20.27 19.91
C GLU A 393 -11.89 -20.30 18.44
N ALA A 394 -12.77 -20.61 17.48
CA ALA A 394 -12.41 -20.62 16.06
C ALA A 394 -12.18 -19.21 15.51
N ALA A 395 -12.83 -18.20 16.10
CA ALA A 395 -12.71 -16.80 15.71
C ALA A 395 -11.37 -16.16 16.11
N THR A 396 -10.62 -16.73 17.07
CA THR A 396 -9.39 -16.10 17.60
C THR A 396 -8.17 -16.32 16.69
N LYS A 397 -7.94 -17.55 16.18
CA LYS A 397 -6.72 -17.87 15.41
C LYS A 397 -6.59 -17.16 14.06
N GLY A 398 -7.69 -16.95 13.34
CA GLY A 398 -7.69 -16.17 12.10
C GLY A 398 -7.60 -14.65 12.33
N ARG A 399 -8.01 -14.20 13.53
CA ARG A 399 -8.01 -12.78 13.93
C ARG A 399 -6.62 -12.27 14.25
N GLU A 400 -5.73 -13.05 14.85
CA GLU A 400 -4.46 -12.52 15.39
C GLU A 400 -3.65 -11.71 14.36
N GLY A 401 -3.58 -12.16 13.10
CA GLY A 401 -2.85 -11.43 12.06
C GLY A 401 -3.54 -10.15 11.57
N LEU A 402 -4.85 -10.19 11.34
CA LEU A 402 -5.64 -9.06 10.83
C LEU A 402 -5.95 -8.04 11.93
N VAL A 403 -6.24 -8.50 13.14
CA VAL A 403 -6.42 -7.66 14.32
C VAL A 403 -5.12 -6.98 14.69
N ALA A 404 -3.95 -7.62 14.53
CA ALA A 404 -2.68 -6.93 14.71
C ALA A 404 -2.45 -5.84 13.65
N GLU A 405 -2.77 -6.11 12.38
CA GLU A 405 -2.60 -5.15 11.27
C GLU A 405 -3.55 -3.94 11.39
N PHE A 406 -4.77 -4.14 11.89
CA PHE A 406 -5.81 -3.11 12.02
C PHE A 406 -6.22 -2.83 13.47
N ALA A 407 -5.34 -3.12 14.43
CA ALA A 407 -5.58 -2.90 15.86
C ALA A 407 -6.00 -1.45 16.13
N GLU A 408 -5.32 -0.52 15.47
CA GLU A 408 -5.58 0.90 15.59
C GLU A 408 -6.96 1.29 15.05
N THR A 409 -7.35 0.78 13.88
CA THR A 409 -8.69 0.99 13.33
C THR A 409 -9.76 0.51 14.30
N PHE A 410 -9.54 -0.66 14.89
CA PHE A 410 -10.45 -1.22 15.89
C PHE A 410 -10.51 -0.36 17.15
N GLU A 411 -9.37 0.12 17.66
CA GLU A 411 -9.32 1.02 18.81
C GLU A 411 -10.06 2.34 18.54
N VAL A 412 -9.84 2.95 17.37
CA VAL A 412 -10.52 4.19 16.94
C VAL A 412 -12.03 3.95 16.85
N HIS A 413 -12.45 2.86 16.22
CA HIS A 413 -13.84 2.45 16.13
C HIS A 413 -14.49 2.29 17.53
N GLN A 414 -13.82 1.63 18.48
CA GLN A 414 -14.34 1.48 19.84
C GLN A 414 -14.47 2.84 20.54
N ARG A 415 -13.46 3.72 20.41
CA ARG A 415 -13.51 5.06 21.02
C ARG A 415 -14.63 5.93 20.44
N THR A 416 -14.76 5.98 19.12
CA THR A 416 -15.79 6.79 18.44
C THR A 416 -17.19 6.26 18.74
N ARG A 417 -17.38 4.93 18.74
CA ARG A 417 -18.64 4.29 19.11
C ARG A 417 -19.07 4.62 20.55
N MET A 418 -18.16 4.52 21.52
CA MET A 418 -18.46 4.84 22.92
C MET A 418 -18.88 6.31 23.09
N LYS A 419 -18.21 7.24 22.40
CA LYS A 419 -18.59 8.65 22.41
C LYS A 419 -19.93 8.92 21.74
N MET A 420 -20.23 8.24 20.64
CA MET A 420 -21.54 8.34 19.99
C MET A 420 -22.67 7.84 20.90
N LEU A 421 -22.47 6.73 21.61
CA LEU A 421 -23.44 6.22 22.60
C LEU A 421 -23.68 7.25 23.72
N GLN A 422 -22.62 7.85 24.26
CA GLN A 422 -22.73 8.92 25.26
C GLN A 422 -23.53 10.12 24.74
N TYR A 423 -23.32 10.52 23.47
CA TYR A 423 -24.07 11.59 22.82
C TYR A 423 -25.57 11.25 22.69
N THR A 424 -25.89 10.02 22.25
CA THR A 424 -27.29 9.57 22.08
C THR A 424 -28.06 9.45 23.40
N HIS A 425 -27.36 9.18 24.51
CA HIS A 425 -27.99 9.06 25.83
C HIS A 425 -28.11 10.38 26.59
N GLY A 426 -27.81 11.52 25.96
CA GLY A 426 -27.99 12.85 26.55
C GLY A 426 -27.12 13.14 27.77
N THR A 427 -26.10 12.32 28.02
CA THR A 427 -25.20 12.47 29.18
C THR A 427 -24.03 13.42 28.93
N VAL A 428 -23.86 13.91 27.70
CA VAL A 428 -22.78 14.83 27.32
C VAL A 428 -23.36 16.18 26.90
N VAL A 429 -22.99 17.22 27.64
CA VAL A 429 -23.19 18.63 27.27
C VAL A 429 -22.37 18.90 26.00
N ASP A 430 -22.99 19.54 25.02
CA ASP A 430 -22.45 19.87 23.70
C ASP A 430 -20.93 20.14 23.68
N PRO A 431 -20.10 19.24 23.11
CA PRO A 431 -18.64 19.34 23.15
C PRO A 431 -18.10 20.56 22.39
N THR A 432 -18.91 21.20 21.55
CA THR A 432 -18.52 22.46 20.89
C THR A 432 -18.44 23.62 21.90
N LYS A 433 -19.09 23.53 23.05
CA LYS A 433 -19.05 24.55 24.10
C LYS A 433 -17.79 24.49 24.97
N ASP A 434 -17.23 23.32 25.19
CA ASP A 434 -16.08 23.15 26.08
C ASP A 434 -14.74 23.58 25.44
N ASN A 435 -14.58 23.43 24.12
CA ASN A 435 -13.34 23.82 23.42
C ASN A 435 -13.15 25.34 23.25
N VAL A 436 -14.21 26.14 23.45
CA VAL A 436 -14.13 27.61 23.35
C VAL A 436 -13.76 28.25 24.70
N ALA A 437 -14.07 27.59 25.82
CA ALA A 437 -13.85 28.17 27.15
C ALA A 437 -12.36 28.21 27.54
N ASP A 438 -11.56 27.21 27.15
CA ASP A 438 -10.21 27.02 27.72
C ASP A 438 -9.09 27.85 27.06
N LYS A 439 -9.33 28.48 25.90
CA LYS A 439 -8.33 29.37 25.26
C LYS A 439 -8.47 30.86 25.61
N SER A 440 -9.52 31.23 26.35
CA SER A 440 -9.78 32.63 26.72
C SER A 440 -9.17 33.05 28.06
N GLY A 441 -8.69 32.10 28.88
CA GLY A 441 -8.17 32.35 30.23
C GLY A 441 -6.68 32.73 30.32
N GLU A 442 -5.86 32.37 29.33
CA GLU A 442 -4.38 32.45 29.50
C GLU A 442 -3.74 33.78 29.03
N ALA A 443 -4.52 34.68 28.42
CA ALA A 443 -4.00 35.95 27.87
C ALA A 443 -4.07 37.15 28.83
N LYS A 444 -4.73 37.05 30.00
CA LYS A 444 -4.92 38.21 30.91
C LYS A 444 -3.95 38.30 32.11
N GLY A 445 -2.96 37.41 32.21
CA GLY A 445 -2.09 37.33 33.41
C GLY A 445 -0.73 38.06 33.38
N LYS A 446 -0.25 38.61 32.25
CA LYS A 446 1.15 39.09 32.12
C LYS A 446 1.36 40.61 31.94
N ALA A 447 0.39 41.45 32.30
CA ALA A 447 0.50 42.91 32.12
C ALA A 447 0.75 43.73 33.41
N LYS A 448 1.15 43.12 34.54
CA LYS A 448 1.39 43.85 35.80
C LYS A 448 2.73 43.50 36.46
N ALA A 449 3.83 44.01 35.88
CA ALA A 449 5.12 44.15 36.59
C ALA A 449 6.13 44.94 35.72
N LYS A 450 5.91 46.24 35.50
CA LYS A 450 6.98 47.16 35.07
C LYS A 450 6.57 48.63 35.23
N GLU A 451 6.47 49.09 36.47
CA GLU A 451 6.57 50.52 36.81
C GLU A 451 7.21 50.59 38.20
N GLY A 452 8.40 51.19 38.25
CA GLY A 452 9.24 51.21 39.45
C GLY A 452 10.72 51.45 39.15
N LYS A 453 11.05 52.60 38.57
CA LYS A 453 12.25 53.37 38.88
C LYS A 453 12.13 54.79 38.35
#